data_AF-A0A0D0EC07-F1
#
_entry.id   AF-A0A0D0EC07-F1
#
_cell.length_a   1.000
_cell.length_b   1.000
_cell.length_c   1.000
_cell.angle_alpha   90.00
_cell.angle_beta   90.00
_cell.angle_gamma   90.00
#
_symmetry.space_group_name_H-M   'P 1'
#
loop_
_entity.id
_entity.type
_entity.pdbx_description
1 polymer ?
#
loop_
_entity_poly.entity_id
_entity_poly.type
_entity_poly.pdbx_seq_one_letter_code
_entity_poly.pdbx_strand_id
1 'polypeptide(L)'
;MRTNIERALNDLIVSNKDTTLANALPAYLRKAGFNETTHDALTLFEHAMHKYLMLPGKSRLVSEKHISGLVAEYWTDKLSAMCAFVCPCSGCGRRISIDPKVLERGQHPAMARKRRCKSLWP
;
A
#
# COMPACT_ATOMS: atom_id res chain seq x y z
N MET A 1 21.55 -8.07 -8.22
CA MET A 1 20.67 -7.72 -9.36
C MET A 1 19.62 -6.73 -8.85
N ARG A 2 19.45 -5.56 -9.49
CA ARG A 2 18.46 -4.56 -9.02
C ARG A 2 17.04 -5.02 -9.33
N THR A 3 16.13 -4.83 -8.38
CA THR A 3 14.71 -5.19 -8.58
C THR A 3 14.02 -4.23 -9.54
N ASN A 4 12.88 -4.62 -10.15
CA ASN A 4 12.14 -3.72 -11.05
C ASN A 4 11.67 -2.44 -10.37
N ILE A 5 11.24 -2.54 -9.10
CA ILE A 5 10.85 -1.36 -8.30
C ILE A 5 12.06 -0.45 -8.01
N GLU A 6 13.22 -1.02 -7.67
CA GLU A 6 14.44 -0.25 -7.46
C GLU A 6 14.88 0.46 -8.75
N ARG A 7 14.83 -0.21 -9.90
CA ARG A 7 15.15 0.40 -11.20
C ARG A 7 14.18 1.53 -11.55
N ALA A 8 12.89 1.33 -11.33
CA ALA A 8 11.87 2.35 -11.59
C ALA A 8 12.08 3.60 -10.74
N LEU A 9 12.33 3.44 -9.43
CA LEU A 9 12.58 4.57 -8.53
C LEU A 9 13.93 5.24 -8.80
N ASN A 10 14.95 4.47 -9.16
CA ASN A 10 16.25 5.02 -9.54
C ASN A 10 16.13 5.93 -10.77
N ASP A 11 15.37 5.53 -11.79
CA ASP A 11 15.13 6.36 -12.97
C ASP A 11 14.42 7.67 -12.63
N LEU A 12 13.45 7.64 -11.71
CA LEU A 12 12.77 8.86 -11.26
C LEU A 12 13.72 9.81 -10.54
N ILE A 13 14.54 9.28 -9.62
CA ILE A 13 15.52 10.05 -8.86
C ILE A 13 16.56 10.68 -9.82
N VAL A 14 17.10 9.90 -10.76
CA VAL A 14 18.08 10.39 -11.73
C VAL A 14 17.45 11.42 -12.70
N SER A 15 16.16 11.28 -12.99
CA SER A 15 15.40 12.24 -13.81
C SER A 15 14.88 13.44 -13.01
N ASN A 16 15.25 13.57 -11.73
CA ASN A 16 14.78 14.60 -10.82
C ASN A 16 13.24 14.73 -10.75
N LYS A 17 12.55 13.58 -10.78
CA LYS A 17 11.10 13.47 -10.62
C LYS A 17 10.75 12.97 -9.23
N ASP A 18 9.63 13.45 -8.70
CA ASP A 18 9.13 12.99 -7.40
C ASP A 18 8.74 11.51 -7.44
N THR A 19 9.12 10.78 -6.39
CA THR A 19 8.74 9.38 -6.17
C THR A 19 7.34 9.27 -5.55
N THR A 20 6.33 9.82 -6.24
CA THR A 20 4.91 9.66 -5.92
C THR A 20 4.33 8.45 -6.63
N LEU A 21 3.16 7.98 -6.21
CA LEU A 21 2.46 6.85 -6.84
C LEU A 21 2.19 7.10 -8.33
N ALA A 22 1.76 8.32 -8.67
CA ALA A 22 1.48 8.75 -10.04
C ALA A 22 2.68 8.60 -10.99
N ASN A 23 3.90 8.72 -10.46
CA ASN A 23 5.13 8.55 -11.23
C ASN A 23 5.70 7.13 -11.13
N ALA A 24 5.67 6.54 -9.94
CA ALA A 24 6.29 5.26 -9.64
C ALA A 24 5.56 4.08 -10.28
N LEU A 25 4.22 4.07 -10.28
CA LEU A 25 3.45 2.97 -10.85
C LEU A 25 3.67 2.87 -12.37
N PRO A 26 3.50 3.94 -13.18
CA PRO A 26 3.80 3.87 -14.61
C PRO A 26 5.27 3.52 -14.91
N ALA A 27 6.22 4.01 -14.09
CA ALA A 27 7.63 3.66 -14.24
C ALA A 27 7.88 2.17 -13.97
N TYR A 28 7.26 1.62 -12.93
CA TYR A 28 7.35 0.20 -12.60
C TYR A 28 6.75 -0.67 -13.70
N LEU A 29 5.55 -0.35 -14.20
CA LEU A 29 4.88 -1.10 -15.27
C LEU A 29 5.77 -1.21 -16.51
N ARG A 30 6.40 -0.10 -16.93
CA ARG A 30 7.36 -0.10 -18.04
C ARG A 30 8.58 -0.99 -17.77
N LYS A 31 9.12 -1.01 -16.54
CA LYS A 31 10.27 -1.87 -16.19
C LYS A 31 9.90 -3.35 -16.06
N ALA A 32 8.68 -3.64 -15.66
CA ALA A 32 8.16 -4.99 -15.49
C ALA A 32 7.55 -5.57 -16.79
N GLY A 33 7.40 -4.77 -17.84
CA GLY A 33 6.92 -5.20 -19.15
C GLY A 33 5.40 -5.21 -19.29
N PHE A 34 4.68 -4.47 -18.44
CA PHE A 34 3.23 -4.31 -18.54
C PHE A 34 2.88 -3.14 -19.47
N ASN A 35 1.92 -3.37 -20.36
CA ASN A 35 1.42 -2.36 -21.30
C ASN A 35 0.29 -1.50 -20.68
N GLU A 36 -0.40 -2.03 -19.67
CA GLU A 36 -1.53 -1.39 -19.03
C GLU A 36 -1.62 -1.77 -17.54
N THR A 37 -2.44 -1.03 -16.79
CA THR A 37 -2.68 -1.27 -15.38
C THR A 37 -3.73 -2.37 -15.22
N THR A 38 -3.30 -3.62 -15.14
CA THR A 38 -4.16 -4.76 -14.80
C THR A 38 -4.13 -5.05 -13.30
N HIS A 39 -5.09 -5.86 -12.83
CA HIS A 39 -5.10 -6.35 -11.45
C HIS A 39 -3.78 -7.05 -11.10
N ASP A 40 -3.29 -7.93 -11.96
CA ASP A 40 -2.03 -8.67 -11.74
C ASP A 40 -0.82 -7.74 -11.68
N ALA A 41 -0.80 -6.71 -12.52
CA ALA A 41 0.27 -5.71 -12.52
C ALA A 41 0.31 -4.90 -11.21
N LEU A 42 -0.88 -4.57 -10.67
CA LEU A 42 -1.01 -3.93 -9.35
C LEU A 42 -0.57 -4.86 -8.22
N THR A 43 -0.99 -6.11 -8.21
CA THR A 43 -0.55 -7.10 -7.20
C THR A 43 0.96 -7.28 -7.23
N LEU A 44 1.57 -7.35 -8.41
CA LEU A 44 3.03 -7.46 -8.53
C LEU A 44 3.75 -6.19 -8.06
N PHE A 45 3.17 -5.01 -8.29
CA PHE A 45 3.69 -3.75 -7.76
C PHE A 45 3.62 -3.71 -6.23
N GLU A 46 2.48 -4.09 -5.63
CA GLU A 46 2.30 -4.23 -4.18
C GLU A 46 3.36 -5.18 -3.58
N HIS A 47 3.51 -6.36 -4.18
CA HIS A 47 4.50 -7.35 -3.77
C HIS A 47 5.93 -6.82 -3.90
N ALA A 48 6.25 -6.09 -4.97
CA ALA A 48 7.57 -5.53 -5.18
C ALA A 48 7.93 -4.48 -4.12
N MET A 49 7.00 -3.58 -3.77
CA MET A 49 7.20 -2.61 -2.70
C MET A 49 7.43 -3.29 -1.35
N HIS A 50 6.57 -4.26 -0.99
CA HIS A 50 6.68 -4.97 0.28
C HIS A 50 7.98 -5.76 0.36
N LYS A 51 8.34 -6.47 -0.71
CA LYS A 51 9.58 -7.25 -0.79
C LYS A 51 10.81 -6.36 -0.66
N TYR A 52 10.83 -5.17 -1.26
CA TYR A 52 11.97 -4.25 -1.17
C TYR A 52 12.29 -3.84 0.27
N LEU A 53 11.25 -3.66 1.10
CA LEU A 53 11.43 -3.33 2.52
C LEU A 53 12.10 -4.46 3.32
N MET A 54 11.95 -5.71 2.88
CA MET A 54 12.48 -6.91 3.54
C MET A 54 13.88 -7.31 3.07
N LEU A 55 14.41 -6.68 2.02
CA LEU A 55 15.72 -7.06 1.46
C LEU A 55 16.88 -6.56 2.34
N PRO A 56 17.80 -7.45 2.77
CA PRO A 56 19.06 -7.03 3.36
C PRO A 56 19.99 -6.51 2.25
N GLY A 57 20.42 -5.25 2.34
CA GLY A 57 21.25 -4.61 1.32
C GLY A 57 20.48 -3.77 0.30
N LYS A 58 19.72 -2.79 0.80
CA LYS A 58 18.97 -1.82 -0.02
C LYS A 58 19.93 -0.87 -0.74
N SER A 59 19.50 -0.36 -1.89
CA SER A 59 20.25 0.62 -2.67
C SER A 59 20.52 1.89 -1.86
N ARG A 60 21.73 2.47 -1.97
CA ARG A 60 22.03 3.79 -1.38
C ARG A 60 21.18 4.92 -1.97
N LEU A 61 20.73 4.77 -3.22
CA LEU A 61 19.98 5.80 -3.93
C LEU A 61 18.48 5.73 -3.62
N VAL A 62 17.92 4.52 -3.55
CA VAL A 62 16.52 4.32 -3.21
C VAL A 62 16.41 4.06 -1.71
N SER A 63 16.24 5.15 -0.96
CA SER A 63 16.07 5.09 0.48
C SER A 63 14.80 4.32 0.87
N GLU A 64 14.83 3.70 2.04
CA GLU A 64 13.64 3.07 2.64
C GLU A 64 12.50 4.07 2.83
N LYS A 65 12.81 5.35 3.11
CA LYS A 65 11.81 6.40 3.24
C LYS A 65 11.00 6.61 1.96
N HIS A 66 11.64 6.53 0.79
CA HIS A 66 10.92 6.67 -0.49
C HIS A 66 9.91 5.53 -0.69
N ILE A 67 10.32 4.28 -0.41
CA ILE A 67 9.43 3.12 -0.56
C ILE A 67 8.32 3.15 0.49
N SER A 68 8.63 3.46 1.75
CA SER A 68 7.62 3.54 2.81
C SER A 68 6.61 4.65 2.56
N GLY A 69 7.05 5.80 2.02
CA GLY A 69 6.16 6.87 1.57
C GLY A 69 5.22 6.42 0.46
N LEU A 70 5.75 5.72 -0.55
CA LEU A 70 4.97 5.13 -1.65
C LEU A 70 3.95 4.10 -1.17
N VAL A 71 4.33 3.24 -0.22
CA VAL A 71 3.41 2.27 0.39
C VAL A 71 2.29 3.00 1.13
N ALA A 72 2.62 4.04 1.91
CA ALA A 72 1.62 4.82 2.62
C ALA A 72 0.67 5.56 1.65
N GLU A 73 1.20 6.17 0.59
CA GLU A 73 0.41 6.84 -0.46
C GLU A 73 -0.53 5.85 -1.15
N TYR A 74 -0.02 4.68 -1.55
CA TYR A 74 -0.80 3.62 -2.19
C TYR A 74 -1.97 3.14 -1.34
N TRP A 75 -1.72 2.81 -0.07
CA TRP A 75 -2.78 2.34 0.82
C TRP A 75 -3.75 3.45 1.20
N THR A 76 -3.29 4.70 1.33
CA THR A 76 -4.19 5.83 1.56
C THR A 76 -5.15 6.01 0.40
N ASP A 77 -4.66 5.96 -0.84
CA ASP A 77 -5.49 6.06 -2.04
C ASP A 77 -6.48 4.88 -2.14
N LYS A 78 -5.98 3.64 -2.02
CA LYS A 78 -6.85 2.45 -2.04
C LYS A 78 -7.89 2.43 -0.92
N LEU A 79 -7.51 2.77 0.30
CA LEU A 79 -8.42 2.74 1.44
C LEU A 79 -9.41 3.90 1.40
N SER A 80 -8.99 5.07 0.91
CA SER A 80 -9.91 6.17 0.61
C SER A 80 -10.96 5.76 -0.42
N ALA A 81 -10.56 5.02 -1.47
CA ALA A 81 -11.50 4.41 -2.40
C ALA A 81 -12.41 3.36 -1.73
N MET A 82 -11.91 2.63 -0.72
CA MET A 82 -12.71 1.66 0.05
C MET A 82 -13.66 2.29 1.07
N CYS A 83 -13.38 3.50 1.58
CA CYS A 83 -14.25 4.23 2.50
C CYS A 83 -15.63 4.60 1.89
N ALA A 84 -15.79 4.44 0.58
CA ALA A 84 -17.06 4.63 -0.12
C ALA A 84 -17.94 3.36 -0.18
N PHE A 85 -17.47 2.20 0.27
CA PHE A 85 -18.23 0.96 0.17
C PHE A 85 -19.30 0.86 1.26
N VAL A 86 -20.55 0.90 0.82
CA VAL A 86 -21.72 0.58 1.64
C VAL A 86 -21.88 -0.93 1.67
N CYS A 87 -22.15 -1.51 2.83
CA CYS A 87 -22.45 -2.94 2.94
C CYS A 87 -23.65 -3.27 2.02
N PRO A 88 -23.55 -4.26 1.11
CA PRO A 88 -24.60 -4.55 0.13
C PRO A 88 -25.82 -5.25 0.73
N CYS A 89 -25.88 -5.44 2.06
CA CYS A 89 -26.96 -6.18 2.71
C CYS A 89 -28.22 -5.30 2.88
N SER A 90 -29.36 -5.80 2.42
CA SER A 90 -30.67 -5.14 2.49
C SER A 90 -31.21 -4.94 3.91
N GLY A 91 -30.61 -5.59 4.93
CA GLY A 91 -31.02 -5.49 6.32
C GLY A 91 -30.22 -4.50 7.18
N CYS A 92 -29.02 -4.09 6.76
CA CYS A 92 -28.11 -3.34 7.64
C CYS A 92 -28.10 -1.84 7.38
N GLY A 93 -28.23 -1.36 6.13
CA GLY A 93 -28.30 0.08 5.77
C GLY A 93 -27.16 0.98 6.28
N ARG A 94 -26.19 0.42 7.01
CA ARG A 94 -25.10 1.15 7.67
C ARG A 94 -24.02 1.40 6.64
N ARG A 95 -23.78 2.67 6.35
CA ARG A 95 -22.53 3.11 5.72
C ARG A 95 -21.40 2.69 6.65
N ILE A 96 -20.54 1.78 6.21
CA ILE A 96 -19.27 1.51 6.91
C ILE A 96 -18.33 2.64 6.48
N SER A 97 -18.48 3.82 7.09
CA SER A 97 -17.42 4.82 7.01
C SER A 97 -16.28 4.30 7.87
N ILE A 98 -15.21 3.83 7.25
CA ILE A 98 -13.96 3.62 7.99
C ILE A 98 -13.46 5.03 8.33
N ASP A 99 -13.62 5.44 9.59
CA ASP A 99 -13.07 6.71 10.07
C ASP A 99 -11.55 6.68 9.87
N PRO A 100 -10.95 7.63 9.13
CA PRO A 100 -9.51 7.71 8.93
C PRO A 100 -8.70 7.63 10.23
N LYS A 101 -9.28 8.10 11.36
CA LYS A 101 -8.66 8.05 12.70
C LYS A 101 -8.58 6.65 13.30
N VAL A 102 -9.29 5.67 12.74
CA VAL A 102 -9.20 4.25 13.14
C VAL A 102 -8.04 3.59 12.38
N LEU A 103 -7.77 4.02 11.15
CA LEU A 103 -6.68 3.49 10.34
C LEU A 103 -5.30 3.90 10.90
N GLU A 104 -5.15 5.16 11.32
CA GLU A 104 -3.90 5.64 11.94
C GLU A 104 -3.58 4.92 13.28
N ARG A 105 -4.60 4.41 13.98
CA ARG A 105 -4.42 3.66 15.24
C ARG A 105 -3.97 2.21 15.05
N GLY A 106 -4.00 1.67 13.83
CA GLY A 106 -3.55 0.31 13.52
C GLY A 106 -2.04 0.17 13.30
N GLN A 107 -1.30 1.28 13.16
CA GLN A 107 0.13 1.28 12.84
C GLN A 107 1.07 1.20 14.06
N HIS A 108 0.55 1.13 15.29
CA HIS A 108 1.37 0.88 16.49
C HIS A 108 1.10 -0.52 17.05
N PRO A 109 2.06 -1.47 17.02
CA PRO A 109 1.93 -2.74 17.70
C PRO A 109 2.19 -2.51 19.20
N ALA A 110 1.17 -2.04 19.91
CA ALA A 110 1.20 -2.00 21.36
C ALA A 110 -0.01 -2.75 21.92
N MET A 111 0.28 -4.01 22.29
CA MET A 111 -0.38 -4.77 23.34
C MET A 111 -1.75 -5.39 22.98
N ALA A 112 -1.67 -6.68 22.64
CA ALA A 112 -2.76 -7.64 22.76
C ALA A 112 -3.30 -7.66 24.20
N ARG A 113 -4.36 -6.89 24.49
CA ARG A 113 -5.24 -7.17 25.64
C ARG A 113 -6.36 -8.08 25.17
N LYS A 114 -6.25 -9.37 25.54
CA LYS A 114 -7.31 -10.37 25.54
C LYS A 114 -8.62 -9.73 26.05
N ARG A 115 -9.55 -9.41 25.16
CA ARG A 115 -10.94 -9.17 25.55
C ARG A 115 -11.65 -10.51 25.47
N ARG A 116 -11.93 -11.10 26.63
CA ARG A 116 -12.90 -12.21 26.74
C ARG A 116 -14.22 -11.72 26.15
N CYS A 117 -14.65 -12.33 25.05
CA CYS A 117 -16.06 -12.33 24.67
C CYS A 117 -16.82 -13.05 25.79
N LYS A 118 -17.59 -12.29 26.58
CA LYS A 118 -18.70 -12.89 27.33
C LYS A 118 -19.75 -13.25 26.30
N SER A 119 -19.88 -14.54 26.02
CA SER A 119 -21.05 -15.12 25.36
C SER A 119 -22.27 -14.81 26.21
N LEU A 120 -23.14 -13.95 25.71
CA LEU A 120 -24.49 -13.75 26.22
C LEU A 120 -25.44 -14.46 25.24
N TRP A 121 -26.04 -15.56 25.67
CA TRP A 121 -27.31 -16.11 25.17
C TRP A 121 -27.71 -17.32 26.05
N PRO A 122 -29.01 -17.64 26.16
CA PRO A 122 -30.21 -16.80 26.06
C PRO A 122 -30.74 -16.37 27.44
#